data_AF-A0A485PJV7-F1
#
_entry.id   AF-A0A485PJV7-F1
#
_cell.length_a   1.000
_cell.length_b   1.000
_cell.length_c   1.000
_cell.angle_alpha   90.00
_cell.angle_beta   90.00
_cell.angle_gamma   90.00
#
_symmetry.space_group_name_H-M   'P 1'
#
loop_
_entity.id
_entity.type
_entity.pdbx_description
1 polymer ?
#
loop_
_entity_poly.entity_id
_entity_poly.type
_entity_poly.pdbx_seq_one_letter_code
_entity_poly.pdbx_strand_id
1 'polypeptide(L)'
;MDFPPKLVAEQLTYIDAELFKKVLPHQCLGSIWSKRNKPGNEHLAPTVCATVTQFNSVVNCVITTCLGNPRMIAQDRAMMVEHWIKVAKACQIMRNYSSLHAILSALQSASIYRLKKTWEKVS
;
A
#
# COMPACT_ATOMS: atom_id res chain seq x y z
N MET A 1 9.49 14.59 4.91
CA MET A 1 9.33 13.12 5.06
C MET A 1 10.58 12.65 5.74
N ASP A 2 10.41 12.23 6.98
CA ASP A 2 11.52 12.25 7.94
C ASP A 2 12.22 10.89 8.05
N PHE A 3 11.72 9.89 7.31
CA PHE A 3 12.26 8.53 7.30
C PHE A 3 12.90 8.18 5.95
N PRO A 4 14.08 7.53 5.94
CA PRO A 4 14.70 7.03 4.72
C PRO A 4 13.81 5.96 4.02
N PRO A 5 13.77 5.90 2.68
CA PRO A 5 12.93 4.93 1.96
C PRO A 5 13.17 3.46 2.33
N LYS A 6 14.43 3.10 2.61
CA LYS A 6 14.83 1.75 3.05
C LYS A 6 14.19 1.39 4.39
N LEU A 7 14.22 2.32 5.35
CA LEU A 7 13.64 2.10 6.67
C LEU A 7 12.13 1.89 6.58
N VAL A 8 11.44 2.69 5.76
CA VAL A 8 10.00 2.51 5.51
C VAL A 8 9.73 1.13 4.92
N ALA A 9 10.50 0.72 3.90
CA ALA A 9 10.36 -0.61 3.29
C ALA A 9 10.62 -1.76 4.28
N GLU A 10 11.60 -1.61 5.18
CA GLU A 10 11.88 -2.59 6.24
C GLU A 10 10.71 -2.74 7.20
N GLN A 11 10.11 -1.63 7.65
CA GLN A 11 8.96 -1.66 8.55
C GLN A 11 7.71 -2.24 7.86
N LEU A 12 7.44 -1.85 6.62
CA LEU A 12 6.35 -2.45 5.83
C LEU A 12 6.54 -3.95 5.66
N THR A 13 7.78 -4.38 5.37
CA THR A 13 8.11 -5.80 5.19
C THR A 13 7.98 -6.60 6.48
N TYR A 14 8.37 -6.03 7.62
CA TYR A 14 8.16 -6.67 8.92
C TYR A 14 6.67 -6.92 9.19
N ILE A 15 5.83 -5.90 9.02
CA ILE A 15 4.39 -6.00 9.25
C ILE A 15 3.74 -7.00 8.28
N ASP A 16 4.04 -6.87 6.98
CA ASP A 16 3.50 -7.75 5.95
C ASP A 16 3.91 -9.22 6.19
N ALA A 17 5.17 -9.46 6.56
CA ALA A 17 5.67 -10.80 6.84
C ALA A 17 4.98 -11.42 8.08
N GLU A 18 4.79 -10.64 9.14
CA GLU A 18 4.10 -11.12 10.36
C GLU A 18 2.63 -11.46 10.10
N LEU A 19 1.95 -10.72 9.23
CA LEU A 19 0.59 -11.05 8.81
C LEU A 19 0.56 -12.26 7.90
N PHE A 20 1.46 -12.32 6.90
CA PHE A 20 1.51 -13.41 5.93
C PHE A 20 1.79 -14.77 6.60
N LYS A 21 2.70 -14.82 7.58
CA LYS A 21 2.95 -16.05 8.37
C LYS A 21 1.72 -16.57 9.11
N LYS A 22 0.78 -15.68 9.45
CA LYS A 22 -0.47 -16.02 10.16
C LYS A 22 -1.61 -16.39 9.21
N VAL A 23 -1.45 -16.22 7.90
CA VAL A 23 -2.49 -16.55 6.93
C VAL A 23 -2.79 -18.04 6.99
N LEU A 24 -4.07 -18.36 7.19
CA LEU A 24 -4.58 -19.71 7.09
C LEU A 24 -5.02 -19.97 5.63
N PRO A 25 -4.33 -20.83 4.86
CA PRO A 25 -4.57 -20.96 3.42
C PRO A 25 -6.01 -21.35 3.06
N HIS A 26 -6.70 -22.12 3.92
CA HIS A 26 -8.10 -22.48 3.68
C HIS A 26 -9.04 -21.26 3.65
N GLN A 27 -8.72 -20.17 4.36
CA GLN A 27 -9.51 -18.93 4.33
C GLN A 27 -9.46 -18.23 2.96
N CYS A 28 -8.44 -18.52 2.14
CA CYS A 28 -8.32 -18.03 0.77
C CYS A 28 -9.21 -18.78 -0.23
N LEU A 29 -9.81 -19.92 0.16
CA LEU A 29 -10.69 -20.69 -0.72
C LEU A 29 -11.89 -19.82 -1.13
N GLY A 30 -12.24 -19.84 -2.42
CA GLY A 30 -13.33 -19.01 -2.95
C GLY A 30 -14.66 -19.24 -2.23
N SER A 31 -14.94 -20.46 -1.78
CA SER A 31 -16.15 -20.82 -1.01
C SER A 31 -16.24 -20.14 0.36
N ILE A 32 -15.10 -19.75 0.94
CA ILE A 32 -15.00 -19.01 2.22
C ILE A 32 -14.88 -17.50 1.92
N TRP A 33 -13.88 -17.11 1.13
CA TRP A 33 -13.57 -15.70 0.84
C TRP A 33 -14.75 -14.94 0.21
N SER A 34 -15.51 -15.57 -0.69
CA SER A 34 -16.66 -14.93 -1.34
C SER A 34 -17.82 -14.60 -0.38
N LYS A 35 -17.92 -15.29 0.76
CA LYS A 35 -19.02 -15.13 1.73
C LYS A 35 -18.72 -14.14 2.84
N ARG A 36 -17.47 -13.68 2.99
CA ARG A 36 -17.00 -12.84 4.11
C ARG A 36 -17.79 -11.54 4.33
N ASN A 37 -18.38 -10.97 3.27
CA ASN A 37 -19.14 -9.72 3.33
C ASN A 37 -20.63 -9.93 3.62
N LYS A 38 -21.08 -11.17 3.78
CA LYS A 38 -22.48 -11.47 4.13
C LYS A 38 -22.68 -11.27 5.64
N PRO A 39 -23.83 -10.73 6.08
CA PRO A 39 -24.11 -10.58 7.51
C PRO A 39 -23.91 -11.90 8.27
N GLY A 40 -23.21 -11.84 9.41
CA GLY A 40 -22.91 -12.99 10.25
C GLY A 40 -21.72 -13.86 9.78
N ASN A 41 -21.01 -13.45 8.73
CA ASN A 41 -19.83 -14.15 8.20
C ASN A 41 -18.53 -13.32 8.32
N GLU A 42 -18.54 -12.28 9.15
CA GLU A 42 -17.41 -11.35 9.31
C GLU A 42 -16.15 -12.08 9.82
N HIS A 43 -16.34 -13.21 10.50
CA HIS A 43 -15.29 -14.03 11.10
C HIS A 43 -14.77 -15.16 10.17
N LEU A 44 -15.21 -15.26 8.91
CA LEU A 44 -14.85 -16.40 8.05
C LEU A 44 -13.39 -16.41 7.59
N ALA A 45 -12.80 -15.24 7.37
CA ALA A 45 -11.45 -15.11 6.82
C ALA A 45 -10.57 -14.07 7.54
N PRO A 46 -10.50 -14.08 8.89
CA PRO A 46 -9.88 -13.02 9.67
C PRO A 46 -8.40 -12.77 9.33
N THR A 47 -7.63 -13.81 9.03
CA THR A 47 -6.19 -13.67 8.73
C THR A 47 -5.95 -13.09 7.34
N VAL A 48 -6.79 -13.47 6.37
CA VAL A 48 -6.77 -12.91 5.01
C VAL A 48 -7.27 -11.46 5.04
N CYS A 49 -8.36 -11.18 5.77
CA CYS A 49 -8.87 -9.83 5.98
C CYS A 49 -7.80 -8.93 6.61
N ALA A 50 -7.07 -9.38 7.62
CA ALA A 50 -5.99 -8.60 8.23
C ALA A 50 -4.89 -8.24 7.20
N THR A 51 -4.50 -9.19 6.35
CA THR A 51 -3.52 -8.97 5.27
C THR A 51 -4.03 -7.95 4.24
N VAL A 52 -5.30 -8.04 3.84
CA VAL A 52 -5.94 -7.08 2.92
C VAL A 52 -6.07 -5.69 3.55
N THR A 53 -6.40 -5.62 4.83
CA THR A 53 -6.47 -4.35 5.57
C THR A 53 -5.12 -3.66 5.62
N GLN A 54 -4.03 -4.40 5.83
CA GLN A 54 -2.68 -3.85 5.78
C GLN A 54 -2.34 -3.32 4.37
N PHE A 55 -2.62 -4.11 3.32
CA PHE A 55 -2.44 -3.65 1.94
C PHE A 55 -3.17 -2.33 1.67
N ASN A 56 -4.46 -2.25 2.05
CA ASN A 56 -5.27 -1.04 1.89
C ASN A 56 -4.75 0.13 2.74
N SER A 57 -4.18 -0.14 3.92
CA SER A 57 -3.57 0.88 4.77
C SER A 57 -2.35 1.50 4.10
N VAL A 58 -1.51 0.69 3.43
CA VAL A 58 -0.38 1.17 2.64
C VAL A 58 -0.86 2.02 1.45
N VAL A 59 -1.87 1.54 0.71
CA VAL A 59 -2.49 2.29 -0.41
C VAL A 59 -2.97 3.66 0.08
N ASN A 60 -3.74 3.70 1.16
CA ASN A 60 -4.28 4.93 1.73
C ASN A 60 -3.20 5.86 2.25
N CYS A 61 -2.13 5.33 2.85
CA CYS A 61 -0.98 6.11 3.30
C CYS A 61 -0.30 6.82 2.13
N VAL A 62 -0.08 6.13 1.01
CA VAL A 62 0.52 6.72 -0.21
C VAL A 62 -0.37 7.84 -0.75
N ILE A 63 -1.69 7.59 -0.88
CA ILE A 63 -2.64 8.58 -1.40
C ILE A 63 -2.70 9.80 -0.46
N THR A 64 -2.82 9.57 0.85
CA THR A 64 -2.97 10.64 1.84
C THR A 64 -1.70 11.46 1.99
N THR A 65 -0.51 10.86 1.92
CA THR A 65 0.75 11.63 1.94
C THR A 65 0.95 12.44 0.66
N CYS A 66 0.43 11.99 -0.49
CA CYS A 66 0.49 12.73 -1.74
C CYS A 66 -0.58 13.83 -1.87
N LEU A 67 -1.75 13.70 -1.22
CA LEU A 67 -2.91 14.57 -1.45
C LEU A 67 -3.50 15.21 -0.19
N GLY A 68 -3.14 14.74 1.01
CA GLY A 68 -3.82 15.07 2.26
C GLY A 68 -3.53 16.47 2.79
N ASN A 69 -2.49 17.15 2.29
CA ASN A 69 -2.22 18.55 2.61
C ASN A 69 -2.63 19.46 1.43
N PRO A 70 -3.73 20.24 1.55
CA PRO A 70 -4.21 21.12 0.49
C PRO A 70 -3.23 22.23 0.08
N ARG A 71 -2.24 22.53 0.92
CA ARG A 71 -1.22 23.57 0.65
C ARG A 71 -0.07 23.09 -0.22
N MET A 72 0.05 21.77 -0.45
CA MET A 72 1.13 21.21 -1.25
C MET A 72 1.03 21.67 -2.71
N ILE A 73 2.11 22.24 -3.22
CA ILE A 73 2.22 22.54 -4.66
C ILE A 73 2.65 21.28 -5.42
N ALA A 74 2.66 21.38 -6.76
CA ALA A 74 3.03 20.24 -7.61
C ALA A 74 4.44 19.71 -7.32
N GLN A 75 5.38 20.58 -6.92
CA GLN A 75 6.73 20.18 -6.52
C GLN A 75 6.73 19.32 -5.26
N ASP A 76 5.99 19.72 -4.22
CA ASP A 76 5.92 18.97 -2.96
C ASP A 76 5.34 17.58 -3.18
N ARG A 77 4.30 17.48 -4.02
CA ARG A 77 3.70 16.20 -4.37
C ARG A 77 4.65 15.33 -5.20
N ALA A 78 5.44 15.92 -6.09
CA ALA A 78 6.41 15.18 -6.87
C ALA A 78 7.47 14.53 -5.96
N MET A 79 7.95 15.27 -4.95
CA MET A 79 8.86 14.71 -3.94
C MET A 79 8.23 13.54 -3.16
N MET A 80 6.92 13.60 -2.87
CA MET A 80 6.24 12.46 -2.23
C MET A 80 6.12 11.25 -3.16
N VAL A 81 5.79 11.47 -4.43
CA VAL A 81 5.73 10.41 -5.44
C VAL A 81 7.10 9.74 -5.61
N GLU A 82 8.17 10.52 -5.77
CA GLU A 82 9.55 10.01 -5.85
C GLU A 82 9.93 9.22 -4.60
N HIS A 83 9.58 9.72 -3.42
CA HIS A 83 9.83 9.02 -2.17
C HIS A 83 9.17 7.63 -2.17
N TRP A 84 7.89 7.54 -2.54
CA TRP A 84 7.18 6.27 -2.62
C TRP A 84 7.71 5.35 -3.72
N ILE A 85 8.17 5.87 -4.86
CA ILE A 85 8.87 5.08 -5.89
C ILE A 85 10.15 4.46 -5.30
N LYS A 86 10.92 5.23 -4.52
CA LYS A 86 12.12 4.72 -3.83
C LYS A 86 11.77 3.66 -2.78
N VAL A 87 10.69 3.84 -2.01
CA VAL A 87 10.18 2.82 -1.06
C VAL A 87 9.78 1.56 -1.81
N ALA A 88 9.01 1.68 -2.90
CA ALA A 88 8.60 0.55 -3.73
C ALA A 88 9.82 -0.22 -4.28
N LYS A 89 10.86 0.50 -4.73
CA LYS A 89 12.11 -0.13 -5.18
C LYS A 89 12.80 -0.89 -4.04
N ALA A 90 12.83 -0.34 -2.83
CA ALA A 90 13.37 -1.03 -1.66
C ALA A 90 12.52 -2.27 -1.29
N CYS A 91 11.19 -2.19 -1.33
CA CYS A 91 10.30 -3.34 -1.15
C CYS A 91 10.60 -4.45 -2.19
N GLN A 92 10.85 -4.08 -3.46
CA GLN A 92 11.25 -5.04 -4.50
C GLN A 92 12.55 -5.78 -4.14
N ILE A 93 13.57 -5.06 -3.68
CA ILE A 93 14.86 -5.65 -3.26
C ILE A 93 14.64 -6.63 -2.10
N MET A 94 13.78 -6.28 -1.16
CA MET A 94 13.42 -7.13 -0.02
C MET A 94 12.43 -8.25 -0.37
N ARG A 95 11.98 -8.33 -1.64
CA ARG A 95 10.96 -9.28 -2.12
C ARG A 95 9.61 -9.15 -1.41
N ASN A 96 9.30 -7.98 -0.86
CA ASN A 96 7.96 -7.66 -0.37
C ASN A 96 7.07 -7.19 -1.53
N TYR A 97 6.47 -8.14 -2.23
CA TYR A 97 5.60 -7.87 -3.37
C TYR A 97 4.24 -7.28 -2.98
N SER A 98 3.78 -7.51 -1.75
CA SER A 98 2.51 -6.96 -1.23
C SER A 98 2.57 -5.43 -1.16
N SER A 99 3.49 -4.87 -0.38
CA SER A 99 3.66 -3.42 -0.28
C SER A 99 4.14 -2.79 -1.58
N LEU A 100 4.97 -3.48 -2.38
CA LEU A 100 5.33 -3.02 -3.72
C LEU A 100 4.07 -2.78 -4.57
N HIS A 101 3.16 -3.76 -4.65
CA HIS A 101 1.93 -3.61 -5.41
C HIS A 101 0.98 -2.58 -4.79
N ALA A 102 0.91 -2.47 -3.46
CA ALA A 102 0.10 -1.47 -2.79
C ALA A 102 0.53 -0.05 -3.21
N ILE A 103 1.84 0.22 -3.18
CA ILE A 103 2.39 1.53 -3.56
C ILE A 103 2.14 1.82 -5.05
N LEU A 104 2.41 0.86 -5.93
CA LEU A 104 2.18 1.05 -7.37
C LEU A 104 0.70 1.28 -7.69
N SER A 105 -0.20 0.51 -7.07
CA SER A 105 -1.65 0.66 -7.25
C SER A 105 -2.13 2.03 -6.76
N ALA A 106 -1.59 2.54 -5.66
CA ALA A 106 -1.90 3.87 -5.15
C ALA A 106 -1.45 4.97 -6.12
N LEU A 107 -0.21 4.89 -6.63
CA LEU A 107 0.34 5.87 -7.57
C LEU A 107 -0.37 5.84 -8.94
N GLN A 108 -0.82 4.65 -9.37
CA GLN A 108 -1.57 4.46 -10.61
C GLN A 108 -3.07 4.72 -10.46
N SER A 109 -3.56 4.93 -9.24
CA SER A 109 -4.97 5.26 -8.99
C SER A 109 -5.37 6.57 -9.69
N ALA A 110 -6.64 6.68 -10.09
CA ALA A 110 -7.13 7.82 -10.84
C ALA A 110 -6.88 9.17 -10.13
N SER A 111 -6.87 9.20 -8.80
CA SER A 111 -6.64 10.41 -8.00
C SER A 111 -5.21 10.95 -8.13
N ILE A 112 -4.22 10.08 -8.29
CA ILE A 112 -2.79 10.43 -8.41
C ILE A 112 -2.36 10.49 -9.88
N TYR A 113 -2.73 9.50 -10.70
CA TYR A 113 -2.30 9.40 -12.10
C TYR A 113 -2.70 10.63 -12.95
N ARG A 114 -3.85 11.25 -12.64
CA ARG A 114 -4.35 12.44 -13.36
C ARG A 114 -3.53 13.71 -13.11
N LEU A 115 -2.64 13.74 -12.12
CA LEU A 115 -1.93 14.95 -11.69
C LEU A 115 -0.74 15.30 -12.61
N LYS A 116 -1.00 15.69 -13.87
CA LYS A 116 0.04 15.90 -14.90
C LYS A 116 1.17 16.82 -14.44
N LYS A 117 0.86 17.99 -13.88
CA LYS A 117 1.86 18.94 -13.35
C LYS A 117 2.77 18.36 -12.27
N THR A 118 2.26 17.40 -11.48
CA THR A 118 3.05 16.70 -10.47
C THR A 118 4.02 15.73 -11.14
N TRP A 119 3.53 14.91 -12.07
CA TRP A 119 4.33 13.91 -12.78
C TRP A 119 5.42 14.52 -13.68
N GLU A 120 5.18 15.70 -14.26
CA GLU A 120 6.20 16.47 -14.99
C GLU A 120 7.39 16.89 -14.13
N LYS A 121 7.24 16.90 -12.80
CA LYS A 121 8.26 17.30 -11.83
C LYS A 121 8.97 16.13 -11.16
N VAL A 122 8.58 14.89 -11.44
CA VAL A 122 9.19 13.66 -10.89
C VAL A 122 10.47 13.34 -11.66
N SER A 123 11.57 13.10 -10.95
CA SER A 123 12.90 12.75 -11.51
C SER A 123 13.43 11.40 -11.04
#